data_AF-A0A1B7MMF0-F1
#
_entry.id   AF-A0A1B7MMF0-F1
#
_cell.length_a   1.000
_cell.length_b   1.000
_cell.length_c   1.000
_cell.angle_alpha   90.00
_cell.angle_beta   90.00
_cell.angle_gamma   90.00
#
_symmetry.space_group_name_H-M   'P 1'
#
loop_
_entity.id
_entity.type
_entity.pdbx_description
1 polymer ?
#
loop_
_entity_poly.entity_id
_entity_poly.type
_entity_poly.pdbx_seq_one_letter_code
_entity_poly.pdbx_strand_id
1 'polypeptide(L)' 'IFHAFGHQWPCQIVYHPRKCVGFGLSDGEGCEHFCSAIKPLIPSLRVSGYNQRIFVIDEQVRHLDNKSIPAFGHWLWRR' A
#
# COMPACT_ATOMS: atom_id res chain seq x y z
N ILE A 1 2.12 2.20 12.10
CA ILE A 1 3.24 2.62 11.23
C ILE A 1 2.68 3.43 10.05
N PHE A 2 1.67 2.92 9.35
CA PHE A 2 0.76 3.79 8.57
C PHE A 2 0.23 4.91 9.44
N HIS A 3 0.25 6.13 8.93
CA HIS A 3 -0.11 7.33 9.67
C HIS A 3 0.77 7.62 10.90
N ALA A 4 2.04 7.17 10.95
CA ALA A 4 2.96 7.58 12.03
C ALA A 4 2.95 9.12 12.18
N PHE A 5 2.95 9.83 11.04
CA PHE A 5 2.85 11.28 10.95
C PHE A 5 1.45 11.86 11.25
N GLY A 6 0.40 11.04 11.24
CA GLY A 6 -0.96 11.42 11.65
C GLY A 6 -1.22 11.29 13.16
N HIS A 7 -0.28 10.73 13.93
CA HIS A 7 -0.36 10.60 15.38
C HIS A 7 0.50 11.65 16.12
N GLN A 8 0.32 11.71 17.44
CA GLN A 8 1.08 12.57 18.35
C GLN A 8 2.60 12.38 18.17
N TRP A 9 3.37 13.43 18.45
CA TRP A 9 4.83 13.45 18.27
C TRP A 9 5.57 12.23 18.86
N PRO A 10 5.23 11.69 20.06
CA PRO A 10 5.89 10.49 20.58
C PRO A 10 5.72 9.27 19.67
N CYS A 11 4.55 9.09 19.06
CA CYS A 11 4.29 8.01 18.13
C CYS A 11 5.13 8.13 16.86
N GLN A 12 5.38 9.37 16.38
CA GLN A 12 6.26 9.61 15.24
C GLN A 12 7.68 9.14 15.51
N ILE A 13 8.19 9.34 16.73
CA ILE A 13 9.56 8.93 17.09
C ILE A 13 9.70 7.41 17.20
N VAL A 14 8.71 6.75 17.80
CA VAL A 14 8.73 5.31 18.07
C VAL A 14 8.44 4.50 16.81
N TYR A 15 7.49 4.96 15.99
CA TYR A 15 7.00 4.22 14.81
C TYR A 15 7.48 4.80 13.49
N HIS A 16 8.54 5.61 13.51
CA HIS A 16 9.11 6.18 12.29
C HIS A 16 9.52 5.06 11.32
N PRO A 17 9.02 5.03 10.07
CA PRO A 17 9.33 3.97 9.10
C PRO A 17 10.84 3.73 8.93
N ARG A 18 11.66 4.79 8.88
CA ARG A 18 13.13 4.67 8.81
C ARG A 18 13.81 4.01 10.02
N LYS A 19 13.14 3.90 11.17
CA LYS A 19 13.67 3.22 12.37
C LYS A 19 13.15 1.79 12.49
N CYS A 20 12.12 1.44 11.73
CA CYS A 20 11.51 0.13 11.74
C CYS A 20 12.17 -0.76 10.68
N VAL A 21 12.68 -1.92 11.11
CA VAL A 21 13.20 -2.94 10.18
C VAL A 21 12.08 -3.37 9.22
N GLY A 22 12.43 -3.53 7.94
CA GLY A 22 11.50 -3.98 6.90
C GLY A 22 10.86 -2.87 6.06
N PHE A 23 11.05 -1.59 6.40
CA PHE A 23 10.49 -0.46 5.64
C PHE A 23 11.45 0.13 4.59
N GLY A 24 12.69 -0.35 4.53
CA GLY A 24 13.64 -0.05 3.45
C GLY A 24 13.72 1.43 3.06
N LEU A 25 14.16 2.31 3.98
CA LEU A 25 14.27 3.78 3.81
C LEU A 25 13.01 4.52 3.29
N SER A 26 11.91 3.82 3.04
CA SER A 26 10.63 4.37 2.61
C SER A 26 9.95 5.07 3.79
N ASP A 27 9.18 6.09 3.48
CA ASP A 27 8.25 6.76 4.39
C ASP A 27 6.90 6.04 4.52
N GLY A 28 6.68 4.98 3.73
CA GLY A 28 5.47 4.18 3.76
C GLY A 28 4.32 4.70 2.90
N GLU A 29 4.47 5.83 2.18
CA GLU A 29 3.41 6.45 1.37
C GLU A 29 2.88 5.48 0.30
N GLY A 30 3.77 4.78 -0.40
CA GLY A 30 3.37 3.79 -1.42
C GLY A 30 2.47 2.69 -0.86
N CYS A 31 2.66 2.32 0.40
CA CYS A 31 1.84 1.29 1.02
C CYS A 31 0.51 1.87 1.57
N GLU A 32 0.44 3.15 1.91
CA GLU A 32 -0.85 3.85 2.13
C GLU A 32 -1.69 3.91 0.85
N HIS A 33 -1.08 4.25 -0.29
CA HIS A 33 -1.74 4.21 -1.60
C HIS A 33 -2.24 2.79 -1.95
N PHE A 34 -1.40 1.78 -1.74
CA PHE A 34 -1.79 0.38 -1.95
C PHE A 34 -2.97 -0.03 -1.06
N CYS A 35 -2.88 0.23 0.25
CA CYS A 35 -3.97 -0.06 1.19
C CYS A 35 -5.27 0.64 0.79
N SER A 36 -5.20 1.91 0.38
CA SER A 36 -6.36 2.66 -0.11
C SER A 36 -6.99 2.01 -1.34
N ALA A 37 -6.17 1.53 -2.29
CA ALA A 37 -6.64 0.91 -3.52
C ALA A 37 -7.32 -0.47 -3.33
N ILE A 38 -6.95 -1.23 -2.29
CA ILE A 38 -7.57 -2.53 -1.99
C ILE A 38 -8.72 -2.44 -0.97
N LYS A 39 -8.82 -1.33 -0.22
CA LYS A 39 -9.85 -1.12 0.81
C LYS A 39 -11.30 -1.35 0.31
N PRO A 40 -11.69 -0.97 -0.92
CA PRO A 40 -13.04 -1.23 -1.43
C PRO A 40 -13.40 -2.72 -1.56
N LEU A 41 -12.42 -3.63 -1.58
CA LEU A 41 -12.65 -5.07 -1.65
C LEU A 41 -13.08 -5.67 -0.31
N ILE A 42 -12.82 -4.99 0.81
CA ILE A 42 -13.06 -5.54 2.15
C ILE A 42 -14.51 -6.01 2.35
N PRO A 43 -15.56 -5.24 1.98
CA PRO A 43 -16.94 -5.67 2.21
C PRO A 43 -17.33 -6.95 1.45
N SER A 44 -16.96 -7.05 0.16
CA SER A 44 -17.30 -8.22 -0.67
C SER A 44 -16.48 -9.46 -0.29
N LEU A 45 -15.20 -9.26 0.03
CA LEU A 45 -14.31 -10.37 0.39
C LEU A 45 -14.56 -10.92 1.78
N ARG A 46 -15.18 -10.17 2.69
CA ARG A 46 -15.58 -10.65 4.03
C ARG A 46 -16.52 -11.85 3.97
N VAL A 47 -17.41 -11.88 2.98
CA VAL A 47 -18.41 -12.97 2.79
C VAL A 47 -18.00 -13.99 1.73
N SER A 48 -16.84 -13.79 1.08
CA SER A 48 -16.32 -14.70 0.05
C SER A 48 -15.55 -15.87 0.66
N GLY A 49 -15.52 -17.01 -0.05
CA GLY A 49 -14.70 -18.16 0.31
C GLY A 49 -13.20 -17.87 0.22
N TYR A 50 -12.38 -18.69 0.90
CA TYR A 50 -10.92 -18.51 1.00
C TYR A 50 -10.24 -18.36 -0.38
N ASN A 51 -10.51 -19.29 -1.30
CA ASN A 51 -9.89 -19.29 -2.63
C ASN A 51 -10.30 -18.06 -3.46
N GLN A 52 -11.58 -17.68 -3.40
CA GLN A 52 -12.08 -16.49 -4.10
C GLN A 52 -11.46 -15.21 -3.55
N ARG A 53 -11.26 -15.12 -2.23
CA ARG A 53 -10.58 -13.99 -1.61
C ARG A 53 -9.15 -13.83 -2.13
N ILE A 54 -8.38 -14.92 -2.15
CA ILE A 54 -7.00 -14.88 -2.65
C ILE A 54 -6.98 -14.49 -4.13
N PHE A 55 -7.82 -15.11 -4.95
CA PHE A 55 -7.89 -14.83 -6.38
C PHE A 55 -8.22 -13.35 -6.68
N VAL A 56 -9.23 -12.78 -6.01
CA VAL A 56 -9.63 -11.38 -6.23
C VAL A 56 -8.55 -10.41 -5.76
N ILE A 57 -7.88 -10.68 -4.63
CA ILE A 57 -6.77 -9.85 -4.17
C ILE A 57 -5.63 -9.91 -5.18
N ASP A 58 -5.24 -11.09 -5.63
CA ASP A 58 -4.16 -11.28 -6.60
C ASP A 58 -4.44 -10.55 -7.93
N GLU A 59 -5.67 -10.66 -8.44
CA GLU A 59 -6.08 -9.94 -9.65
C GLU A 59 -6.06 -8.42 -9.45
N GLN A 60 -6.51 -7.92 -8.30
CA GLN A 60 -6.43 -6.50 -8.00
C GLN A 60 -4.98 -6.00 -7.91
N VAL A 61 -4.08 -6.76 -7.30
CA VAL A 61 -2.65 -6.42 -7.23
C VAL A 61 -2.07 -6.35 -8.64
N ARG A 62 -2.32 -7.36 -9.48
CA ARG A 62 -1.86 -7.39 -10.88
C ARG A 62 -2.38 -6.18 -11.67
N HIS A 63 -3.64 -5.80 -11.47
CA HIS A 63 -4.22 -4.62 -12.10
C HIS A 63 -3.55 -3.31 -11.66
N LEU A 64 -3.22 -3.18 -10.37
CA LEU A 64 -2.51 -2.02 -9.84
C LEU A 64 -1.08 -1.94 -10.37
N ASP A 65 -0.38 -3.07 -10.47
CA ASP A 65 0.96 -3.16 -11.06
C ASP A 65 0.96 -2.73 -12.53
N ASN A 66 0.03 -3.27 -13.32
CA ASN A 66 -0.12 -2.91 -14.74
C ASN A 66 -0.41 -1.41 -14.95
N LYS A 67 -1.05 -0.74 -13.99
CA LYS A 67 -1.27 0.71 -14.03
C LYS A 67 -0.08 1.52 -13.54
N SER A 68 0.62 1.04 -12.52
CA SER A 68 1.72 1.79 -11.89
C SER A 68 2.99 1.80 -12.75
N ILE A 69 3.30 0.70 -13.46
CA ILE A 69 4.51 0.59 -14.28
C ILE A 69 4.57 1.66 -15.39
N PRO A 70 3.53 1.85 -16.23
CA PRO A 70 3.55 2.90 -17.24
C PRO A 70 3.60 4.30 -16.63
N ALA A 71 2.87 4.53 -15.53
CA ALA A 71 2.88 5.82 -14.84
C ALA A 71 4.27 6.17 -14.30
N PHE A 72 4.99 5.18 -13.76
CA PHE A 72 6.36 5.34 -13.32
C PHE A 72 7.32 5.63 -14.48
N GLY A 73 7.18 4.91 -15.60
CA GLY A 73 7.94 5.18 -16.82
C GLY A 73 7.74 6.62 -17.32
N HIS A 74 6.50 7.10 -17.38
CA HIS A 74 6.19 8.49 -17.72
C HIS A 74 6.75 9.50 -16.72
N TRP A 75 6.81 9.16 -15.43
CA TRP A 75 7.39 10.02 -14.41
C TRP A 75 8.91 10.15 -14.58
N LEU A 76 9.61 9.04 -14.84
CA LEU A 76 11.05 9.05 -15.11
C LEU A 76 11.40 9.86 -16.36
N TRP A 77 10.54 9.82 -17.38
CA TRP A 77 10.75 10.53 -18.64
C TRP A 77 10.44 12.04 -18.59
N ARG A 78 9.83 12.55 -17.50
CA ARG A 78 9.62 14.00 -17.30
C ARG A 78 10.89 14.77 -16.91
N ARG A 79 12.06 14.12 -16.95
CA ARG A 79 13.37 14.73 -16.69
C ARG A 79 14.01 15.24 -17.97
#